data_AF-A0A937K5K3-F1
#
_entry.id   AF-A0A937K5K3-F1
#
_cell.length_a   1.000
_cell.length_b   1.000
_cell.length_c   1.000
_cell.angle_alpha   90.00
_cell.angle_beta   90.00
_cell.angle_gamma   90.00
#
_symmetry.space_group_name_H-M   'P 1'
#
loop_
_entity.id
_entity.type
_entity.pdbx_description
1 polymer ?
#
loop_
_entity_poly.entity_id
_entity_poly.type
_entity_poly.pdbx_seq_one_letter_code
_entity_poly.pdbx_strand_id
1 'polypeptide(L)'
;MKDYIEERVLEVAQYIIDSKATIRKTAKVFGVSKSTIHKDMTERLPKINPTIALEAKNILDLNKAERHIRGGKATKLKYKAIE
;
A
#
# COMPACT_ATOMS: atom_id res chain seq x y z
N MET A 1 17.65 -11.66 12.44
CA MET A 1 16.75 -10.52 12.78
C MET A 1 16.58 -9.51 11.63
N LYS A 2 17.49 -9.43 10.64
CA LYS A 2 17.22 -8.67 9.41
C LYS A 2 16.26 -9.41 8.45
N ASP A 3 16.33 -10.73 8.45
CA ASP A 3 15.62 -11.59 7.49
C ASP A 3 14.08 -11.48 7.59
N TYR A 4 13.52 -11.38 8.81
CA TYR A 4 12.06 -11.24 8.99
C TYR A 4 11.51 -9.93 8.40
N ILE A 5 12.32 -8.86 8.36
CA ILE A 5 11.90 -7.59 7.78
C ILE A 5 11.93 -7.69 6.27
N GLU A 6 12.96 -8.32 5.71
CA GLU A 6 13.10 -8.48 4.26
C GLU A 6 11.98 -9.35 3.69
N GLU A 7 11.69 -10.47 4.34
CA GLU A 7 10.59 -11.37 3.98
C GLU A 7 9.24 -10.64 4.03
N ARG A 8 8.96 -9.90 5.12
CA ARG A 8 7.76 -9.06 5.22
C ARG A 8 7.67 -8.03 4.09
N VAL A 9 8.77 -7.36 3.78
CA VAL A 9 8.80 -6.30 2.76
C VAL A 9 8.47 -6.88 1.39
N LEU A 10 9.00 -8.07 1.06
CA LEU A 10 8.70 -8.78 -0.17
C LEU A 10 7.23 -9.24 -0.22
N GLU A 11 6.73 -9.82 0.86
CA GLU A 11 5.33 -10.30 0.95
C GLU A 11 4.34 -9.13 0.81
N VAL A 12 4.60 -8.00 1.47
CA VAL A 12 3.80 -6.78 1.36
C VAL A 12 3.82 -6.23 -0.06
N ALA A 13 4.98 -6.23 -0.71
CA ALA A 13 5.13 -5.74 -2.08
C ALA A 13 4.35 -6.62 -3.06
N GLN A 14 4.48 -7.94 -2.94
CA GLN A 14 3.77 -8.90 -3.77
C GLN A 14 2.26 -8.77 -3.59
N TYR A 15 1.79 -8.65 -2.34
CA TYR A 15 0.38 -8.42 -2.07
C TYR A 15 -0.14 -7.12 -2.71
N ILE A 16 0.63 -6.02 -2.67
CA ILE A 16 0.25 -4.76 -3.33
C ILE A 16 0.15 -4.96 -4.83
N ILE A 17 1.06 -5.73 -5.43
CA ILE A 17 1.07 -5.99 -6.87
C ILE A 17 -0.16 -6.81 -7.29
N ASP A 18 -0.39 -7.93 -6.62
CA ASP A 18 -1.46 -8.88 -6.96
C ASP A 18 -2.85 -8.29 -6.70
N SER A 19 -3.02 -7.63 -5.55
CA SER A 19 -4.34 -7.11 -5.12
C SER A 19 -4.59 -5.67 -5.55
N LYS A 20 -3.60 -4.99 -6.14
CA LYS A 20 -3.59 -3.55 -6.46
C LYS A 20 -3.98 -2.67 -5.26
N ALA A 21 -3.73 -3.15 -4.04
CA ALA A 21 -4.21 -2.52 -2.83
C ALA A 21 -3.48 -1.21 -2.49
N THR A 22 -4.18 -0.33 -1.77
CA THR A 22 -3.55 0.87 -1.18
C THR A 22 -2.74 0.53 0.05
N ILE A 23 -1.72 1.35 0.35
CA ILE A 23 -0.96 1.31 1.61
C ILE A 23 -1.87 1.18 2.84
N ARG A 24 -3.00 1.90 2.89
CA ARG A 24 -3.93 1.85 4.03
C ARG A 24 -4.66 0.51 4.14
N LYS A 25 -5.02 -0.12 3.01
CA LYS A 25 -5.66 -1.44 2.99
C LYS A 25 -4.64 -2.52 3.37
N THR A 26 -3.43 -2.46 2.80
CA THR A 26 -2.33 -3.37 3.12
C THR A 26 -1.96 -3.30 4.60
N ALA A 27 -1.82 -2.09 5.16
CA ALA A 27 -1.57 -1.89 6.59
C ALA A 27 -2.58 -2.62 7.50
N LYS A 28 -3.88 -2.59 7.13
CA LYS A 28 -4.92 -3.32 7.88
C LYS A 28 -4.78 -4.85 7.77
N VAL A 29 -4.43 -5.36 6.59
CA VAL A 29 -4.27 -6.81 6.35
C VAL A 29 -3.08 -7.36 7.12
N PHE A 30 -1.95 -6.64 7.09
CA PHE A 30 -0.71 -7.07 7.74
C PHE A 30 -0.61 -6.65 9.22
N GLY A 31 -1.66 -6.04 9.78
CA GLY A 31 -1.69 -5.64 11.19
C GLY A 31 -0.64 -4.60 11.59
N VAL A 32 -0.16 -3.79 10.64
CA VAL A 32 0.90 -2.79 10.89
C VAL A 32 0.41 -1.38 10.58
N SER A 33 1.17 -0.38 11.02
CA SER A 33 0.84 1.01 10.72
C SER A 33 1.03 1.34 9.23
N LYS A 34 0.25 2.29 8.72
CA LYS A 34 0.44 2.86 7.37
C LYS A 34 1.87 3.36 7.17
N SER A 35 2.46 4.02 8.17
CA SER A 35 3.82 4.55 8.11
C SER A 35 4.87 3.44 8.01
N THR A 36 4.63 2.30 8.66
CA THR A 36 5.49 1.12 8.55
C THR A 36 5.51 0.59 7.11
N ILE A 37 4.34 0.39 6.50
CA ILE A 37 4.25 -0.04 5.08
C ILE A 37 4.88 0.99 4.15
N HIS A 38 4.68 2.29 4.41
CA HIS A 38 5.30 3.32 3.60
C HIS A 38 6.83 3.20 3.64
N LYS A 39 7.41 3.08 4.85
CA LYS A 39 8.86 2.95 5.02
C LYS A 39 9.40 1.68 4.36
N ASP A 40 8.65 0.59 4.47
CA ASP A 40 8.97 -0.68 3.81
C ASP A 40 9.02 -0.53 2.28
N MET A 41 8.02 0.13 1.68
CA MET A 41 7.95 0.30 0.22
C MET A 41 8.91 1.36 -0.32
N THR A 42 9.15 2.46 0.40
CA THR A 42 9.95 3.58 -0.14
C THR A 42 11.43 3.48 0.21
N GLU A 43 11.79 2.90 1.35
CA GLU A 43 13.19 2.87 1.81
C GLU A 43 13.82 1.47 1.76
N ARG A 44 13.04 0.41 2.03
CA ARG A 44 13.59 -0.95 2.20
C ARG A 44 13.49 -1.78 0.93
N LEU A 45 12.30 -1.84 0.32
CA LEU A 45 12.05 -2.64 -0.88
C LEU A 45 13.02 -2.32 -2.03
N PRO A 46 13.36 -1.05 -2.34
CA PRO A 46 14.31 -0.75 -3.42
C PRO A 46 15.73 -1.27 -3.16
N LYS A 47 16.11 -1.47 -1.90
CA LYS A 47 17.41 -2.03 -1.50
C LYS A 47 17.43 -3.56 -1.59
N ILE A 48 16.28 -4.20 -1.45
CA ILE A 48 16.13 -5.65 -1.45
C ILE A 48 15.87 -6.14 -2.89
N ASN A 49 14.84 -5.59 -3.54
CA ASN A 49 14.47 -5.95 -4.91
C ASN A 49 13.97 -4.72 -5.68
N PRO A 50 14.84 -4.10 -6.50
CA PRO A 50 14.50 -2.88 -7.24
C PRO A 50 13.44 -3.11 -8.34
N THR A 51 13.37 -4.32 -8.91
CA THR A 51 12.40 -4.65 -9.96
C THR A 51 10.98 -4.66 -9.39
N ILE A 52 10.77 -5.40 -8.29
CA ILE A 52 9.47 -5.44 -7.58
C ILE A 52 9.12 -4.05 -7.03
N ALA A 53 10.11 -3.28 -6.58
CA ALA A 53 9.89 -1.92 -6.11
C ALA A 53 9.28 -1.02 -7.19
N LEU A 54 9.73 -1.15 -8.44
CA LEU A 54 9.20 -0.37 -9.56
C LEU A 54 7.75 -0.74 -9.87
N GLU A 55 7.42 -2.03 -9.88
CA GLU A 55 6.06 -2.51 -10.12
C GLU A 55 5.09 -2.05 -9.02
N ALA A 56 5.47 -2.24 -7.75
CA ALA A 56 4.69 -1.78 -6.62
C ALA A 56 4.49 -0.26 -6.68
N LYS A 57 5.54 0.50 -7.04
CA LYS A 57 5.46 1.96 -7.20
C LYS A 57 4.44 2.37 -8.26
N ASN A 58 4.42 1.72 -9.43
CA ASN A 58 3.45 2.02 -10.49
C ASN A 58 2.00 1.88 -10.01
N ILE A 59 1.72 0.83 -9.24
CA ILE A 59 0.39 0.61 -8.64
C ILE A 59 0.06 1.65 -7.58
N LEU A 60 1.04 2.04 -6.75
CA LEU A 60 0.86 3.07 -5.74
C LEU A 60 0.62 4.46 -6.36
N ASP A 61 1.29 4.76 -7.47
CA ASP A 61 1.12 6.01 -8.22
C ASP A 61 -0.26 6.08 -8.90
N LEU A 62 -0.73 4.99 -9.50
CA LEU A 62 -2.10 4.88 -10.02
C LEU A 62 -3.13 5.09 -8.90
N ASN A 63 -2.93 4.44 -7.76
CA ASN A 63 -3.76 4.63 -6.57
C ASN A 63 -3.76 6.10 -6.10
N LYS A 64 -2.62 6.78 -6.17
CA LYS A 64 -2.49 8.19 -5.79
C LYS A 64 -3.24 9.10 -6.76
N ALA A 65 -3.19 8.82 -8.06
CA ALA A 65 -3.97 9.53 -9.08
C ALA A 65 -5.47 9.39 -8.81
N GLU A 66 -5.97 8.19 -8.53
CA GLU A 66 -7.39 7.92 -8.26
C GLU A 66 -7.88 8.34 -6.86
N ARG A 67 -6.99 8.88 -6.02
CA ARG A 67 -7.31 9.24 -4.62
C ARG A 67 -8.50 10.19 -4.52
N HIS A 68 -8.58 11.17 -5.42
CA HIS A 68 -9.65 12.18 -5.42
C HIS A 68 -11.02 11.55 -5.70
N ILE A 69 -11.10 10.61 -6.65
CA ILE A 69 -12.32 9.85 -6.96
C ILE A 69 -12.79 9.07 -5.73
N ARG A 70 -11.87 8.37 -5.06
CA ARG A 70 -12.18 7.63 -3.83
C ARG A 70 -12.58 8.54 -2.68
N GLY A 71 -11.96 9.71 -2.56
CA GLY A 71 -12.33 10.74 -1.59
C GLY A 71 -13.77 11.21 -1.80
N GLY A 72 -14.15 11.54 -3.03
CA GLY A 72 -15.52 11.93 -3.38
C GLY A 72 -16.54 10.83 -3.05
N LYS A 73 -16.24 9.57 -3.41
CA LYS A 73 -17.09 8.41 -3.04
C LYS A 73 -17.22 8.26 -1.52
N ALA A 74 -16.13 8.42 -0.77
CA ALA A 74 -16.15 8.32 0.69
C ALA A 74 -17.03 9.40 1.34
N THR A 75 -16.96 10.65 0.88
CA THR A 75 -17.84 11.72 1.36
C THR A 75 -19.30 11.39 1.06
N LYS A 76 -19.63 10.98 -0.17
CA LYS A 76 -21.00 10.59 -0.55
C LYS A 76 -21.56 9.48 0.34
N LEU A 77 -20.76 8.45 0.61
CA LEU A 77 -21.16 7.33 1.48
C LEU A 77 -21.36 7.77 2.93
N LYS A 78 -20.51 8.67 3.46
CA LYS A 78 -20.64 9.17 4.83
C LYS A 78 -22.01 9.80 5.07
N TYR A 79 -22.48 10.64 4.15
CA TYR A 79 -23.77 11.33 4.31
C TYR A 79 -24.97 10.42 4.00
N LYS A 80 -24.84 9.49 3.05
CA LYS A 80 -25.86 8.46 2.80
C LYS A 80 -26.08 7.49 3.96
N ALA A 81 -25.09 7.30 4.83
CA ALA A 81 -25.21 6.41 5.99
C ALA A 81 -25.82 7.10 7.22
N ILE A 82 -26.06 8.41 7.15
CA ILE A 82 -26.68 9.22 8.21
C ILE A 82 -28.19 9.41 7.92
N GLU A 83 -28.60 9.24 6.66
CA GLU A 83 -29.99 9.16 6.19
C GLU A 83 -30.55 7.75 6.41
#